data_AF-A0A9D6YPX7-F1
#
_entry.id   AF-A0A9D6YPX7-F1
#
_cell.length_a   1.000
_cell.length_b   1.000
_cell.length_c   1.000
_cell.angle_alpha   90.00
_cell.angle_beta   90.00
_cell.angle_gamma   90.00
#
_symmetry.space_group_name_H-M   'P 1'
#
loop_
_entity.id
_entity.type
_entity.pdbx_description
1 polymer ?
#
loop_
_entity_poly.entity_id
_entity_poly.type
_entity_poly.pdbx_seq_one_letter_code
_entity_poly.pdbx_strand_id
1 'polypeptide(L)'
;MKSALTQLPTTLCLIIVSFLFPPANSFAVIDTLRHYNPATVGTSSLNTTTYPSQYACFEPPAPGYIKSIIITLGGASGTGSATLHIYSQEGGIAYPMLEHDLITPVIINKTMAGNQKITVNLSTPLLADNNLFFIKVSNFSSGVTLIMDQTTHAPFCSSSVAGYPDYYVAWGKASSGMVQFSNAFVIDVLMDYTEGLTSPQYFQDITAAAGINTNLSNNCVAWADINNDGYLDLMVAGKLYKNMGNSTFTDITASAGINTSSWISTFMDMNNDGKDDILFLNGGGVHFIYINNGNETFTKNALNLTTPAFVSLSTVSVGDFNNDSYPDLFVGQLWTNDAQGNEIYYLHNLYVNDKNLGFIDTASLIMPDSLYWKTLSGTASPSPYTVGRTRAVRGAQFVDYNNDGQQDLYVSNYRNQPDELWKNNGNGT
;
A
#
# COMPACT_ATOMS: atom_id res chain seq x y z
N MET A 1 36.64 3.48 -38.39
CA MET A 1 38.06 3.89 -38.19
C MET A 1 38.09 5.32 -37.67
N LYS A 2 38.98 5.62 -36.70
CA LYS A 2 39.76 6.87 -36.52
C LYS A 2 39.14 8.18 -37.07
N SER A 3 38.67 9.10 -36.22
CA SER A 3 39.44 10.15 -35.51
C SER A 3 39.41 11.51 -36.25
N ALA A 4 39.45 12.68 -35.62
CA ALA A 4 39.97 12.98 -34.28
C ALA A 4 39.22 14.15 -33.59
N LEU A 5 39.20 14.11 -32.25
CA LEU A 5 39.01 15.27 -31.38
C LEU A 5 40.38 15.72 -30.85
N THR A 6 40.54 17.02 -30.66
CA THR A 6 41.82 17.69 -30.35
C THR A 6 42.24 17.57 -28.88
N GLN A 7 43.56 17.54 -28.64
CA GLN A 7 44.16 17.49 -27.30
C GLN A 7 43.93 18.77 -26.47
N LEU A 8 43.74 18.58 -25.16
CA LEU A 8 44.11 19.52 -24.10
C LEU A 8 44.77 18.75 -22.93
N PRO A 9 45.57 19.41 -22.05
CA PRO A 9 46.78 18.78 -21.51
C PRO A 9 46.64 17.99 -20.22
N THR A 10 47.56 17.04 -20.06
CA THR A 10 47.77 16.20 -18.87
C THR A 10 48.43 16.98 -17.73
N THR A 11 47.63 17.52 -16.81
CA THR A 11 47.81 17.36 -15.34
C THR A 11 46.69 18.12 -14.61
N LEU A 12 45.70 17.39 -14.11
CA LEU A 12 44.99 17.80 -12.91
C LEU A 12 45.11 16.66 -11.90
N CYS A 13 45.77 16.94 -10.78
CA CYS A 13 45.84 15.98 -9.67
C CYS A 13 44.45 15.91 -9.05
N LEU A 14 43.67 14.88 -9.41
CA LEU A 14 42.39 14.62 -8.77
C LEU A 14 42.68 14.10 -7.36
N ILE A 15 42.79 15.03 -6.40
CA ILE A 15 42.68 14.71 -4.98
C ILE A 15 41.23 14.31 -4.76
N ILE A 16 40.95 13.02 -4.95
CA ILE A 16 39.76 12.41 -4.37
C ILE A 16 39.99 12.48 -2.86
N VAL A 17 39.44 13.52 -2.22
CA VAL A 17 39.23 13.50 -0.78
C VAL A 17 38.14 12.48 -0.54
N SER A 18 38.55 11.21 -0.54
CA SER A 18 37.75 10.13 0.00
C SER A 18 37.57 10.44 1.48
N PHE A 19 36.50 11.15 1.81
CA PHE A 19 35.86 10.99 3.10
C PHE A 19 35.37 9.55 3.16
N LEU A 20 36.31 8.64 3.48
CA LEU A 20 36.04 7.44 4.24
C LEU A 20 35.46 7.95 5.56
N PHE A 21 34.18 8.27 5.54
CA PHE A 21 33.36 8.13 6.73
C PHE A 21 33.67 6.72 7.25
N PRO A 22 34.09 6.56 8.52
CA PRO A 22 34.14 5.24 9.10
C PRO A 22 32.75 4.62 8.89
N PRO A 23 32.63 3.28 8.72
CA PRO A 23 31.31 2.66 8.78
C PRO A 23 30.65 3.19 10.05
N ALA A 24 29.48 3.82 9.91
CA ALA A 24 28.74 4.29 11.06
C ALA A 24 28.59 3.08 11.97
N ASN A 25 29.15 3.17 13.17
CA ASN A 25 28.94 2.12 14.17
C ASN A 25 27.45 2.14 14.43
N SER A 26 26.72 1.16 13.89
CA SER A 26 25.27 1.13 13.93
C SER A 26 24.83 1.02 15.37
N PHE A 27 24.49 2.15 15.99
CA PHE A 27 24.04 2.16 17.37
C PHE A 27 22.56 1.80 17.35
N ALA A 28 22.28 0.50 17.50
CA ALA A 28 20.96 0.06 17.93
C ALA A 28 20.66 0.74 19.27
N VAL A 29 19.82 1.77 19.24
CA VAL A 29 19.37 2.43 20.47
C VAL A 29 18.32 1.52 21.08
N ILE A 30 18.77 0.72 22.05
CA ILE A 30 17.88 -0.04 22.90
C ILE A 30 17.28 0.93 23.91
N ASP A 31 15.99 1.22 23.79
CA ASP A 31 15.24 2.07 24.70
C ASP A 31 14.12 1.28 25.40
N THR A 32 13.59 1.83 26.49
CA THR A 32 12.51 1.24 27.27
C THR A 32 11.26 2.11 27.20
N LEU A 33 10.29 1.69 26.39
CA LEU A 33 8.96 2.29 26.44
C LEU A 33 8.32 1.94 27.79
N ARG A 34 8.10 2.99 28.58
CA ARG A 34 7.54 2.94 29.94
C ARG A 34 6.55 4.07 30.10
N HIS A 35 5.39 3.76 30.65
CA HIS A 35 4.36 4.73 31.01
C HIS A 35 4.12 4.83 32.53
N TYR A 36 4.49 3.82 33.32
CA TYR A 36 4.32 3.86 34.78
C TYR A 36 5.41 4.70 35.47
N ASN A 37 5.07 5.29 36.62
CA ASN A 37 6.01 5.99 37.49
C ASN A 37 6.75 5.00 38.42
N PRO A 38 8.08 4.77 38.24
CA PRO A 38 8.81 3.81 39.06
C PRO A 38 8.82 4.13 40.56
N ALA A 39 8.65 5.40 40.94
CA ALA A 39 8.67 5.83 42.34
C ALA A 39 7.37 5.51 43.10
N THR A 40 6.28 5.16 42.41
CA THR A 40 4.96 4.87 43.02
C THR A 40 4.49 3.43 42.81
N VAL A 41 5.35 2.55 42.27
CA VAL A 41 5.12 1.11 42.18
C VAL A 41 4.94 0.52 43.58
N GLY A 42 3.73 0.03 43.87
CA GLY A 42 3.35 -0.50 45.17
C GLY A 42 2.68 -1.86 45.07
N THR A 43 1.65 -2.07 45.90
CA THR A 43 0.79 -3.26 45.87
C THR A 43 -0.53 -3.02 45.14
N SER A 44 -0.66 -1.89 44.44
CA SER A 44 -1.85 -1.57 43.62
C SER A 44 -2.00 -2.61 42.51
N SER A 45 -3.20 -3.18 42.37
CA SER A 45 -3.52 -4.14 41.31
C SER A 45 -5.03 -4.32 41.17
N LEU A 46 -5.48 -4.79 40.01
CA LEU A 46 -6.88 -5.07 39.75
C LEU A 46 -7.29 -6.47 40.24
N ASN A 47 -8.54 -6.60 40.70
CA ASN A 47 -9.13 -7.91 41.01
C ASN A 47 -9.25 -8.74 39.71
N THR A 48 -8.48 -9.82 39.61
CA THR A 48 -8.40 -10.65 38.39
C THR A 48 -9.64 -11.51 38.11
N THR A 49 -10.57 -11.64 39.08
CA THR A 49 -11.90 -12.25 38.83
C THR A 49 -12.85 -11.26 38.16
N THR A 50 -12.79 -9.98 38.56
CA THR A 50 -13.55 -8.89 37.94
C THR A 50 -12.95 -8.50 36.59
N TYR A 51 -11.61 -8.47 36.51
CA TYR A 51 -10.80 -7.99 35.40
C TYR A 51 -9.82 -9.08 34.91
N PRO A 52 -10.32 -10.16 34.28
CA PRO A 52 -9.51 -11.32 33.87
C PRO A 52 -8.62 -11.09 32.64
N SER A 53 -8.74 -9.95 31.96
CA SER A 53 -7.84 -9.53 30.88
C SER A 53 -7.57 -8.04 31.02
N GLN A 54 -6.29 -7.69 31.05
CA GLN A 54 -5.78 -6.35 31.40
C GLN A 54 -4.79 -5.94 30.30
N TYR A 55 -4.97 -4.74 29.75
CA TYR A 55 -4.34 -4.30 28.51
C TYR A 55 -3.59 -2.98 28.71
N ALA A 56 -2.37 -2.90 28.18
CA ALA A 56 -1.56 -1.69 28.12
C ALA A 56 -1.29 -1.32 26.66
N CYS A 57 -1.66 -0.10 26.27
CA CYS A 57 -1.30 0.48 24.97
C CYS A 57 0.10 1.08 24.99
N PHE A 58 0.82 0.93 23.88
CA PHE A 58 2.12 1.55 23.62
C PHE A 58 2.14 2.16 22.21
N GLU A 59 2.79 3.31 22.09
CA GLU A 59 3.04 4.03 20.84
C GLU A 59 4.56 4.21 20.71
N PRO A 60 5.23 3.64 19.70
CA PRO A 60 6.65 3.80 19.51
C PRO A 60 6.95 5.14 18.81
N PRO A 61 7.95 5.94 19.26
CA PRO A 61 8.31 7.22 18.64
C PRO A 61 8.95 7.10 17.24
N ALA A 62 9.33 5.89 16.83
CA ALA A 62 9.86 5.55 15.51
C ALA A 62 9.69 4.04 15.26
N PRO A 63 9.81 3.53 14.01
CA PRO A 63 9.68 2.10 13.75
C PRO A 63 10.86 1.35 14.38
N GLY A 64 10.59 0.19 14.98
CA GLY A 64 11.62 -0.58 15.69
C GLY A 64 11.14 -1.96 16.08
N TYR A 65 12.04 -2.77 16.65
CA TYR A 65 11.71 -4.13 17.05
C TYR A 65 11.48 -4.26 18.55
N ILE A 66 10.33 -4.82 18.93
CA ILE A 66 10.08 -5.32 20.29
C ILE A 66 11.03 -6.50 20.52
N LYS A 67 11.94 -6.37 21.49
CA LYS A 67 12.90 -7.43 21.89
C LYS A 67 12.41 -8.23 23.07
N SER A 68 11.88 -7.54 24.08
CA SER A 68 11.39 -8.18 25.30
C SER A 68 10.34 -7.35 26.01
N ILE A 69 9.40 -8.04 26.67
CA ILE A 69 8.45 -7.41 27.59
C ILE A 69 8.87 -7.74 29.02
N ILE A 70 8.97 -6.74 29.90
CA ILE A 70 9.25 -6.94 31.32
C ILE A 70 8.00 -6.58 32.12
N ILE A 71 7.38 -7.58 32.75
CA ILE A 71 6.12 -7.44 33.49
C ILE A 71 6.36 -7.65 34.98
N THR A 72 5.72 -6.83 35.83
CA THR A 72 5.73 -7.04 37.29
C THR A 72 4.45 -7.71 37.77
N LEU A 73 4.55 -8.96 38.22
CA LEU A 73 3.44 -9.71 38.83
C LEU A 73 3.50 -9.68 40.36
N GLY A 74 2.39 -9.26 40.96
CA GLY A 74 2.11 -9.26 42.39
C GLY A 74 1.47 -10.56 42.87
N GLY A 75 1.26 -10.64 44.18
CA GLY A 75 0.55 -11.74 44.83
C GLY A 75 1.09 -12.05 46.21
N ALA A 76 0.20 -12.37 47.15
CA ALA A 76 0.57 -12.77 48.51
C ALA A 76 1.07 -14.23 48.57
N SER A 77 0.58 -15.09 47.68
CA SER A 77 1.03 -16.47 47.52
C SER A 77 2.34 -16.55 46.72
N GLY A 78 3.17 -17.54 47.05
CA GLY A 78 4.53 -17.65 46.52
C GLY A 78 4.65 -18.07 45.06
N THR A 79 3.59 -18.58 44.43
CA THR A 79 3.66 -19.21 43.10
C THR A 79 2.36 -19.08 42.31
N GLY A 80 2.46 -18.97 40.99
CA GLY A 80 1.33 -19.03 40.06
C GLY A 80 1.75 -18.60 38.66
N SER A 81 0.78 -18.35 37.77
CA SER A 81 1.06 -17.89 36.40
C SER A 81 0.03 -16.87 35.89
N ALA A 82 0.35 -16.25 34.75
CA ALA A 82 -0.57 -15.55 33.86
C ALA A 82 -0.15 -15.80 32.40
N THR A 83 -0.94 -15.36 31.42
CA THR A 83 -0.59 -15.43 29.99
C THR A 83 -0.37 -14.03 29.43
N LEU A 84 0.77 -13.83 28.77
CA LEU A 84 1.15 -12.62 28.03
C LEU A 84 0.76 -12.78 26.55
N HIS A 85 0.19 -11.71 26.01
CA HIS A 85 -0.27 -11.57 24.63
C HIS A 85 0.28 -10.26 24.05
N ILE A 86 0.50 -10.21 22.73
CA ILE A 86 0.86 -8.98 22.00
C ILE A 86 -0.04 -8.86 20.78
N TYR A 87 -0.65 -7.70 20.57
CA TYR A 87 -1.52 -7.39 19.43
C TYR A 87 -1.08 -6.12 18.72
N SER A 88 -1.36 -6.04 17.42
CA SER A 88 -1.34 -4.78 16.66
C SER A 88 -2.64 -4.01 16.87
N GLN A 89 -2.74 -2.81 16.29
CA GLN A 89 -3.99 -2.10 16.13
C GLN A 89 -4.86 -2.76 15.03
N GLU A 90 -5.81 -3.62 15.39
CA GLU A 90 -6.72 -4.28 14.42
C GLU A 90 -7.98 -3.43 14.08
N GLY A 91 -7.95 -2.12 14.37
CA GLY A 91 -9.08 -1.21 14.18
C GLY A 91 -10.23 -1.42 15.17
N GLY A 92 -11.39 -0.81 14.92
CA GLY A 92 -12.62 -1.01 15.70
C GLY A 92 -13.41 0.27 15.96
N ILE A 93 -14.75 0.16 16.04
CA ILE A 93 -15.67 1.31 16.06
C ILE A 93 -15.78 1.98 17.45
N ALA A 94 -15.56 1.21 18.53
CA ALA A 94 -15.69 1.68 19.91
C ALA A 94 -14.53 1.23 20.82
N TYR A 95 -13.92 0.07 20.53
CA TYR A 95 -12.75 -0.48 21.22
C TYR A 95 -11.84 -1.09 20.15
N PRO A 96 -10.51 -1.16 20.38
CA PRO A 96 -9.63 -1.93 19.52
C PRO A 96 -10.09 -3.39 19.48
N MET A 97 -10.21 -3.94 18.28
CA MET A 97 -10.25 -5.37 18.04
C MET A 97 -8.84 -5.91 18.35
N LEU A 98 -8.77 -6.98 19.13
CA LEU A 98 -7.53 -7.56 19.67
C LEU A 98 -7.71 -9.09 19.65
N GLU A 99 -7.94 -9.61 18.45
CA GLU A 99 -8.34 -11.00 18.20
C GLU A 99 -7.15 -11.84 17.69
N HIS A 100 -6.12 -11.22 17.13
CA HIS A 100 -5.01 -11.87 16.43
C HIS A 100 -3.67 -11.62 17.14
N ASP A 101 -3.32 -12.52 18.05
CA ASP A 101 -2.03 -12.50 18.75
C ASP A 101 -0.84 -12.53 17.76
N LEU A 102 0.02 -11.51 17.80
CA LEU A 102 1.23 -11.36 16.97
C LEU A 102 2.35 -12.35 17.34
N ILE A 103 2.25 -12.97 18.51
CA ILE A 103 3.16 -14.03 18.99
C ILE A 103 2.34 -15.20 19.53
N THR A 104 2.91 -16.40 19.60
CA THR A 104 2.28 -17.46 20.41
C THR A 104 2.19 -16.99 21.88
N PRO A 105 1.01 -16.98 22.51
CA PRO A 105 0.85 -16.45 23.87
C PRO A 105 1.77 -17.14 24.89
N VAL A 106 2.44 -16.33 25.72
CA VAL A 106 3.51 -16.80 26.61
C VAL A 106 3.00 -16.95 28.04
N ILE A 107 3.13 -18.15 28.62
CA ILE A 107 2.84 -18.36 30.04
C ILE A 107 3.98 -17.78 30.89
N ILE A 108 3.68 -16.72 31.63
CA ILE A 108 4.60 -16.07 32.57
C ILE A 108 4.41 -16.64 33.98
N ASN A 109 5.47 -17.24 34.54
CA ASN A 109 5.42 -17.94 35.82
C ASN A 109 5.98 -17.08 36.95
N LYS A 110 5.17 -16.89 37.99
CA LYS A 110 5.53 -16.29 39.27
C LYS A 110 6.03 -17.38 40.22
N THR A 111 7.17 -17.14 40.86
CA THR A 111 7.93 -18.12 41.67
C THR A 111 8.31 -17.60 43.06
N MET A 112 7.94 -16.37 43.41
CA MET A 112 8.10 -15.81 44.76
C MET A 112 6.89 -14.95 45.18
N ALA A 113 6.69 -14.81 46.49
CA ALA A 113 5.67 -13.92 47.06
C ALA A 113 6.08 -12.45 46.93
N GLY A 114 5.11 -11.53 47.03
CA GLY A 114 5.33 -10.09 46.82
C GLY A 114 5.36 -9.73 45.34
N ASN A 115 6.14 -8.72 44.94
CA ASN A 115 6.27 -8.31 43.54
C ASN A 115 7.46 -9.02 42.87
N GLN A 116 7.26 -9.55 41.67
CA GLN A 116 8.31 -10.19 40.87
C GLN A 116 8.33 -9.61 39.46
N LYS A 117 9.49 -9.12 39.01
CA LYS A 117 9.72 -8.79 37.59
C LYS A 117 10.02 -10.06 36.80
N ILE A 118 9.36 -10.22 35.65
CA ILE A 118 9.52 -11.36 34.73
C ILE A 118 9.83 -10.76 33.35
N THR A 119 10.92 -11.19 32.73
CA THR A 119 11.30 -10.79 31.37
C THR A 119 10.92 -11.88 30.39
N VAL A 120 10.15 -11.51 29.37
CA VAL A 120 9.79 -12.36 28.23
C VAL A 120 10.58 -11.86 27.03
N ASN A 121 11.62 -12.60 26.65
CA ASN A 121 12.38 -12.33 25.44
C ASN A 121 11.67 -12.94 24.23
N LEU A 122 11.53 -12.19 23.14
CA LEU A 122 10.97 -12.71 21.90
C LEU A 122 12.07 -13.40 21.09
N SER A 123 11.85 -14.66 20.70
CA SER A 123 12.82 -15.43 19.88
C SER A 123 12.99 -14.87 18.48
N THR A 124 11.93 -14.23 17.96
CA THR A 124 11.93 -13.43 16.75
C THR A 124 11.53 -12.01 17.15
N PRO A 125 12.38 -10.99 16.94
CA PRO A 125 12.01 -9.61 17.23
C PRO A 125 10.78 -9.21 16.42
N LEU A 126 9.78 -8.64 17.07
CA LEU A 126 8.51 -8.26 16.45
C LEU A 126 8.60 -6.79 16.01
N LEU A 127 8.37 -6.52 14.73
CA LEU A 127 8.33 -5.15 14.21
C LEU A 127 7.10 -4.44 14.80
N ALA A 128 7.35 -3.31 15.47
CA ALA A 128 6.35 -2.27 15.64
C ALA A 128 6.65 -1.19 14.61
N ASP A 129 5.74 -1.00 13.66
CA ASP A 129 5.70 0.23 12.86
C ASP A 129 5.19 1.39 13.73
N ASN A 130 5.07 2.60 13.18
CA ASN A 130 4.65 3.81 13.93
C ASN A 130 3.18 3.78 14.43
N ASN A 131 2.53 2.62 14.43
CA ASN A 131 1.17 2.44 14.92
C ASN A 131 1.17 1.96 16.39
N LEU A 132 -0.03 1.93 16.97
CA LEU A 132 -0.24 1.43 18.33
C LEU A 132 -0.09 -0.10 18.40
N PHE A 133 0.52 -0.58 19.48
CA PHE A 133 0.50 -2.00 19.84
C PHE A 133 0.06 -2.19 21.30
N PHE A 134 -0.46 -3.38 21.60
CA PHE A 134 -1.09 -3.68 22.89
C PHE A 134 -0.46 -4.90 23.54
N ILE A 135 -0.09 -4.76 24.82
CA ILE A 135 0.29 -5.89 25.68
C ILE A 135 -0.90 -6.25 26.56
N LYS A 136 -1.38 -7.50 26.46
CA LYS A 136 -2.45 -8.03 27.32
C LYS A 136 -1.90 -9.08 28.26
N VAL A 137 -2.32 -9.02 29.51
CA VAL A 137 -2.11 -10.08 30.50
C VAL A 137 -3.46 -10.68 30.87
N SER A 138 -3.58 -12.00 30.78
CA SER A 138 -4.82 -12.75 31.05
C SER A 138 -4.55 -14.04 31.81
N ASN A 139 -5.59 -14.87 32.03
CA ASN A 139 -5.48 -16.22 32.61
C ASN A 139 -4.70 -16.28 33.94
N PHE A 140 -4.91 -15.29 34.81
CA PHE A 140 -4.26 -15.22 36.11
C PHE A 140 -4.62 -16.41 37.00
N SER A 141 -3.60 -17.08 37.53
CA SER A 141 -3.73 -18.03 38.64
C SER A 141 -4.25 -17.35 39.90
N SER A 142 -4.92 -18.11 40.76
CA SER A 142 -5.45 -17.60 42.04
C SER A 142 -4.34 -16.94 42.89
N GLY A 143 -4.57 -15.68 43.29
CA GLY A 143 -3.63 -14.89 44.07
C GLY A 143 -2.53 -14.18 43.28
N VAL A 144 -2.43 -14.38 41.96
CA VAL A 144 -1.54 -13.62 41.07
C VAL A 144 -2.27 -12.38 40.55
N THR A 145 -1.59 -11.23 40.54
CA THR A 145 -2.11 -9.98 39.96
C THR A 145 -1.06 -9.28 39.11
N LEU A 146 -1.50 -8.46 38.16
CA LEU A 146 -0.63 -7.49 37.47
C LEU A 146 -0.55 -6.22 38.33
N ILE A 147 0.67 -5.76 38.63
CA ILE A 147 0.87 -4.56 39.44
C ILE A 147 0.62 -3.31 38.62
N MET A 148 0.01 -2.31 39.27
CA MET A 148 -0.08 -0.93 38.80
C MET A 148 0.77 -0.02 39.67
N ASP A 149 1.12 1.16 39.14
CA ASP A 149 1.59 2.26 39.97
C ASP A 149 0.43 2.96 40.71
N GLN A 150 0.73 4.08 41.36
CA GLN A 150 -0.24 4.89 42.10
C GLN A 150 -0.32 6.33 41.57
N THR A 151 0.22 6.57 40.37
CA THR A 151 0.20 7.89 39.72
C THR A 151 -0.91 7.92 38.68
N THR A 152 -1.68 9.02 38.65
CA THR A 152 -2.67 9.28 37.59
C THR A 152 -1.94 9.87 36.39
N HIS A 153 -2.07 9.22 35.23
CA HIS A 153 -1.44 9.63 33.98
C HIS A 153 -2.42 10.36 33.05
N ALA A 154 -1.86 11.11 32.10
CA ALA A 154 -2.58 11.83 31.04
C ALA A 154 -2.45 11.10 29.68
N PRO A 155 -3.21 11.48 28.63
CA PRO A 155 -3.12 10.87 27.31
C PRO A 155 -2.06 11.50 26.37
N PHE A 156 -1.49 10.79 25.39
CA PHE A 156 -1.46 9.33 25.18
C PHE A 156 -1.83 8.82 23.76
N CYS A 157 -1.90 7.48 23.61
CA CYS A 157 -2.56 6.72 22.51
C CYS A 157 -3.98 7.22 22.16
N SER A 158 -4.07 8.31 21.41
CA SER A 158 -5.31 8.81 20.83
C SER A 158 -5.31 8.54 19.32
N SER A 159 -5.75 7.36 18.90
CA SER A 159 -6.05 7.16 17.48
C SER A 159 -7.39 7.82 17.14
N SER A 160 -7.44 8.58 16.05
CA SER A 160 -8.67 9.22 15.52
C SER A 160 -9.75 8.23 15.06
N VAL A 161 -9.48 6.93 15.16
CA VAL A 161 -10.33 5.82 14.73
C VAL A 161 -10.99 5.11 15.92
N ALA A 162 -10.41 5.18 17.12
CA ALA A 162 -10.98 4.60 18.35
C ALA A 162 -11.47 5.71 19.30
N GLY A 163 -12.79 5.79 19.52
CA GLY A 163 -13.46 6.93 20.16
C GLY A 163 -13.23 7.16 21.66
N TYR A 164 -12.07 6.83 22.22
CA TYR A 164 -11.73 7.04 23.64
C TYR A 164 -10.26 7.45 23.84
N PRO A 165 -9.97 8.38 24.78
CA PRO A 165 -8.61 8.89 24.96
C PRO A 165 -7.70 8.11 25.94
N ASP A 166 -8.13 7.04 26.64
CA ASP A 166 -7.42 6.51 27.84
C ASP A 166 -6.81 5.08 27.77
N TYR A 167 -5.67 4.92 28.46
CA TYR A 167 -4.57 3.94 28.26
C TYR A 167 -4.84 2.50 28.65
N TYR A 168 -5.35 2.33 29.87
CA TYR A 168 -5.33 1.06 30.55
C TYR A 168 -6.74 0.57 30.63
N VAL A 169 -7.07 -0.34 29.73
CA VAL A 169 -8.36 -1.01 29.74
C VAL A 169 -8.23 -2.38 30.36
N ALA A 170 -9.23 -2.77 31.14
CA ALA A 170 -9.42 -4.15 31.51
C ALA A 170 -10.83 -4.58 31.14
N TRP A 171 -10.96 -5.80 30.64
CA TRP A 171 -12.26 -6.38 30.34
C TRP A 171 -13.00 -6.66 31.65
N GLY A 172 -14.05 -5.88 31.93
CA GLY A 172 -14.88 -6.09 33.11
C GLY A 172 -15.88 -7.22 32.88
N LYS A 173 -15.74 -8.32 33.62
CA LYS A 173 -16.62 -9.50 33.49
C LYS A 173 -18.10 -9.19 33.78
N ALA A 174 -18.38 -8.21 34.63
CA ALA A 174 -19.73 -7.78 34.99
C ALA A 174 -20.29 -6.68 34.06
N SER A 175 -19.41 -5.89 33.41
CA SER A 175 -19.79 -4.84 32.46
C SER A 175 -19.90 -5.35 31.01
N SER A 176 -19.42 -6.56 30.73
CA SER A 176 -19.33 -7.14 29.38
C SER A 176 -18.67 -6.18 28.38
N GLY A 177 -17.62 -5.49 28.83
CA GLY A 177 -16.97 -4.42 28.09
C GLY A 177 -15.70 -3.91 28.78
N MET A 178 -14.93 -3.10 28.07
CA MET A 178 -13.71 -2.48 28.57
C MET A 178 -14.01 -1.42 29.65
N VAL A 179 -13.20 -1.41 30.70
CA VAL A 179 -13.23 -0.39 31.77
C VAL A 179 -11.87 0.28 31.82
N GLN A 180 -11.85 1.61 31.86
CA GLN A 180 -10.64 2.45 31.84
C GLN A 180 -10.06 2.69 33.23
N PHE A 181 -8.74 2.81 33.29
CA PHE A 181 -7.96 3.16 34.48
C PHE A 181 -6.90 4.20 34.12
N SER A 182 -6.62 5.11 35.05
CA SER A 182 -5.61 6.16 34.90
C SER A 182 -4.29 5.86 35.61
N ASN A 183 -4.19 4.71 36.29
CA ASN A 183 -2.93 4.16 36.80
C ASN A 183 -2.35 3.18 35.79
N ALA A 184 -1.02 3.15 35.67
CA ALA A 184 -0.33 2.37 34.65
C ALA A 184 0.04 0.97 35.15
N PHE A 185 -0.22 -0.06 34.34
CA PHE A 185 0.34 -1.38 34.56
C PHE A 185 1.87 -1.32 34.50
N VAL A 186 2.54 -2.03 35.41
CA VAL A 186 4.01 -2.05 35.52
C VAL A 186 4.58 -3.02 34.48
N ILE A 187 4.56 -2.55 33.24
CA ILE A 187 5.06 -3.18 32.02
C ILE A 187 6.08 -2.23 31.40
N ASP A 188 7.29 -2.73 31.16
CA ASP A 188 8.32 -2.09 30.35
C ASP A 188 8.42 -2.86 29.02
N VAL A 189 8.50 -2.15 27.89
CA VAL A 189 8.76 -2.76 26.58
C VAL A 189 10.14 -2.33 26.09
N LEU A 190 11.01 -3.30 25.86
CA LEU A 190 12.37 -3.07 25.36
C LEU A 190 12.35 -3.04 23.83
N MET A 191 12.62 -1.86 23.28
CA MET A 191 12.60 -1.58 21.85
C MET A 191 14.02 -1.46 21.30
N ASP A 192 14.24 -2.00 20.11
CA ASP A 192 15.49 -1.89 19.33
C ASP A 192 15.21 -1.00 18.12
N TYR A 193 15.58 0.28 18.25
CA TYR A 193 15.53 1.26 17.17
C TYR A 193 16.81 1.15 16.36
N THR A 194 16.83 0.15 15.47
CA THR A 194 17.91 -0.05 14.50
C THR A 194 17.90 1.11 13.50
N GLU A 195 19.03 1.80 13.30
CA GLU A 195 19.15 3.00 12.45
C GLU A 195 18.56 2.84 11.04
N GLY A 196 18.58 1.62 10.48
CA GLY A 196 17.96 1.32 9.19
C GLY A 196 16.45 1.60 9.14
N LEU A 197 15.72 1.45 10.25
CA LEU A 197 14.28 1.73 10.38
C LEU A 197 13.94 3.19 10.76
N THR A 198 14.90 3.93 11.32
CA THR A 198 14.72 5.33 11.75
C THR A 198 15.31 6.34 10.76
N SER A 199 16.07 5.87 9.77
CA SER A 199 16.55 6.65 8.63
C SER A 199 15.45 6.80 7.57
N PRO A 200 15.30 7.96 6.89
CA PRO A 200 14.19 8.24 5.96
C PRO A 200 14.34 7.52 4.60
N GLN A 201 14.77 6.25 4.58
CA GLN A 201 14.92 5.42 3.37
C GLN A 201 13.63 4.68 2.97
N TYR A 202 12.47 5.06 3.54
CA TYR A 202 11.17 4.47 3.26
C TYR A 202 10.17 5.52 2.78
N PHE A 203 9.11 5.05 2.13
CA PHE A 203 7.98 5.88 1.72
C PHE A 203 7.24 6.42 2.96
N GLN A 204 7.12 7.74 3.03
CA GLN A 204 6.19 8.43 3.93
C GLN A 204 4.91 8.75 3.16
N ASP A 205 3.74 8.47 3.73
CA ASP A 205 2.50 9.02 3.18
C ASP A 205 2.46 10.54 3.43
N ILE A 206 2.67 11.28 2.34
CA ILE A 206 2.59 12.75 2.30
C ILE A 206 1.41 13.22 1.46
N THR A 207 0.47 12.35 1.07
CA THR A 207 -0.58 12.64 0.06
C THR A 207 -1.31 13.96 0.34
N ALA A 208 -1.82 14.12 1.57
CA ALA A 208 -2.50 15.35 1.98
C ALA A 208 -1.55 16.56 2.12
N ALA A 209 -0.32 16.34 2.62
CA ALA A 209 0.68 17.39 2.79
C ALA A 209 1.20 17.94 1.44
N ALA A 210 1.24 17.09 0.41
CA ALA A 210 1.57 17.42 -0.96
C ALA A 210 0.41 18.06 -1.74
N GLY A 211 -0.78 18.24 -1.13
CA GLY A 211 -1.94 18.87 -1.78
C GLY A 211 -2.80 17.94 -2.64
N ILE A 212 -2.57 16.63 -2.59
CA ILE A 212 -3.39 15.63 -3.29
C ILE A 212 -4.59 15.26 -2.40
N ASN A 213 -5.76 15.06 -3.00
CA ASN A 213 -6.95 14.64 -2.25
C ASN A 213 -6.83 13.16 -1.86
N THR A 214 -7.01 12.85 -0.57
CA THR A 214 -6.94 11.46 -0.05
C THR A 214 -8.18 10.63 -0.35
N ASN A 215 -9.31 11.26 -0.70
CA ASN A 215 -10.60 10.60 -0.94
C ASN A 215 -10.87 10.46 -2.45
N LEU A 216 -9.97 9.78 -3.15
CA LEU A 216 -10.09 9.48 -4.58
C LEU A 216 -10.38 7.99 -4.80
N SER A 217 -11.28 7.69 -5.74
CA SER A 217 -11.53 6.34 -6.22
C SER A 217 -11.00 6.24 -7.65
N ASN A 218 -10.01 5.36 -7.87
CA ASN A 218 -9.33 5.19 -9.14
C ASN A 218 -9.01 3.71 -9.40
N ASN A 219 -8.92 3.36 -10.68
CA ASN A 219 -8.40 2.06 -11.13
C ASN A 219 -6.99 2.19 -11.75
N CYS A 220 -6.58 3.41 -12.12
CA CYS A 220 -5.30 3.69 -12.75
C CYS A 220 -4.70 5.00 -12.19
N VAL A 221 -3.43 5.19 -12.49
CA VAL A 221 -2.61 6.38 -12.23
C VAL A 221 -1.69 6.55 -13.45
N ALA A 222 -1.47 7.78 -13.89
CA ALA A 222 -0.54 8.09 -14.98
C ALA A 222 0.28 9.34 -14.65
N TRP A 223 1.48 9.40 -15.22
CA TRP A 223 2.45 10.48 -15.04
C TRP A 223 2.94 10.97 -16.40
N ALA A 224 3.06 12.28 -16.56
CA ALA A 224 3.62 12.95 -17.74
C ALA A 224 4.12 14.35 -17.34
N ASP A 225 4.98 14.96 -18.14
CA ASP A 225 5.39 16.36 -18.00
C ASP A 225 4.55 17.18 -18.99
N ILE A 226 3.38 17.69 -18.57
CA ILE A 226 2.37 18.21 -19.52
C ILE A 226 2.77 19.55 -20.14
N ASN A 227 3.75 20.23 -19.54
CA ASN A 227 4.17 21.59 -19.89
C ASN A 227 5.68 21.69 -20.22
N ASN A 228 6.42 20.57 -20.16
CA ASN A 228 7.86 20.47 -20.36
C ASN A 228 8.69 21.32 -19.37
N ASP A 229 8.27 21.40 -18.10
CA ASP A 229 9.01 22.12 -17.04
C ASP A 229 10.01 21.25 -16.26
N GLY A 230 10.05 19.94 -16.53
CA GLY A 230 10.96 18.97 -15.95
C GLY A 230 10.38 18.25 -14.71
N TYR A 231 9.16 18.55 -14.30
CA TYR A 231 8.48 17.92 -13.18
C TYR A 231 7.27 17.11 -13.64
N LEU A 232 7.25 15.80 -13.36
CA LEU A 232 6.11 14.95 -13.72
C LEU A 232 4.86 15.33 -12.93
N ASP A 233 3.79 15.60 -13.67
CA ASP A 233 2.42 15.82 -13.22
C ASP A 233 1.66 14.50 -13.04
N LEU A 234 0.62 14.52 -12.21
CA LEU A 234 -0.15 13.35 -11.83
C LEU A 234 -1.57 13.40 -12.40
N MET A 235 -1.95 12.37 -13.16
CA MET A 235 -3.33 12.07 -13.53
C MET A 235 -3.85 10.91 -12.67
N VAL A 236 -4.91 11.16 -11.89
CA VAL A 236 -5.54 10.14 -11.03
C VAL A 236 -7.03 10.43 -10.86
N ALA A 237 -7.88 9.39 -10.93
CA ALA A 237 -9.35 9.52 -10.82
C ALA A 237 -9.98 10.54 -11.80
N GLY A 238 -9.36 10.79 -12.97
CA GLY A 238 -9.80 11.82 -13.91
C GLY A 238 -9.49 13.26 -13.48
N LYS A 239 -8.63 13.45 -12.48
CA LYS A 239 -8.10 14.74 -12.04
C LYS A 239 -6.66 14.91 -12.44
N LEU A 240 -6.32 16.12 -12.88
CA LEU A 240 -4.97 16.53 -13.24
C LEU A 240 -4.37 17.39 -12.12
N TYR A 241 -3.29 16.89 -11.54
CA TYR A 241 -2.52 17.52 -10.47
C TYR A 241 -1.18 17.99 -11.02
N LYS A 242 -1.04 19.30 -11.19
CA LYS A 242 0.22 19.91 -11.63
C LYS A 242 1.27 19.84 -10.53
N ASN A 243 2.48 19.39 -10.84
CA ASN A 243 3.62 19.42 -9.94
C ASN A 243 4.20 20.84 -9.87
N MET A 244 4.42 21.35 -8.65
CA MET A 244 4.87 22.73 -8.44
C MET A 244 6.40 22.84 -8.27
N GLY A 245 7.15 21.75 -8.48
CA GLY A 245 8.62 21.70 -8.38
C GLY A 245 9.18 21.83 -6.95
N ASN A 246 8.31 21.89 -5.95
CA ASN A 246 8.63 22.10 -4.53
C ASN A 246 8.05 20.99 -3.62
N SER A 247 7.81 19.80 -4.19
CA SER A 247 7.13 18.66 -3.54
C SER A 247 5.64 18.89 -3.18
N THR A 248 4.97 19.87 -3.81
CA THR A 248 3.51 20.02 -3.74
C THR A 248 2.86 19.98 -5.11
N PHE A 249 1.57 19.68 -5.13
CA PHE A 249 0.71 19.58 -6.30
C PHE A 249 -0.46 20.57 -6.22
N THR A 250 -0.93 21.03 -7.38
CA THR A 250 -2.15 21.83 -7.51
C THR A 250 -3.14 21.10 -8.41
N ASP A 251 -4.39 20.90 -7.95
CA ASP A 251 -5.47 20.39 -8.80
C ASP A 251 -5.83 21.45 -9.86
N ILE A 252 -5.37 21.25 -11.09
CA ILE A 252 -5.62 22.14 -12.23
C ILE A 252 -6.74 21.64 -13.13
N THR A 253 -7.45 20.56 -12.78
CA THR A 253 -8.43 19.86 -13.63
C THR A 253 -9.39 20.82 -14.34
N ALA A 254 -10.01 21.74 -13.59
CA ALA A 254 -10.99 22.68 -14.14
C ALA A 254 -10.36 23.79 -14.99
N SER A 255 -9.21 24.34 -14.58
CA SER A 255 -8.47 25.35 -15.36
C SER A 255 -7.86 24.78 -16.64
N ALA A 256 -7.52 23.49 -16.63
CA ALA A 256 -7.03 22.74 -17.77
C ALA A 256 -8.14 22.38 -18.78
N GLY A 257 -9.41 22.71 -18.50
CA GLY A 257 -10.55 22.44 -19.38
C GLY A 257 -11.14 21.02 -19.25
N ILE A 258 -10.62 20.19 -18.34
CA ILE A 258 -11.09 18.82 -18.11
C ILE A 258 -12.41 18.87 -17.33
N ASN A 259 -13.47 18.32 -17.94
CA ASN A 259 -14.86 18.48 -17.47
C ASN A 259 -15.68 17.19 -17.44
N THR A 260 -15.02 16.03 -17.50
CA THR A 260 -15.64 14.71 -17.40
C THR A 260 -14.91 13.83 -16.39
N SER A 261 -15.62 12.86 -15.82
CA SER A 261 -14.98 11.72 -15.18
C SER A 261 -14.34 10.77 -16.22
N SER A 262 -13.43 9.94 -15.73
CA SER A 262 -12.82 8.82 -16.44
C SER A 262 -12.91 7.57 -15.56
N TRP A 263 -13.17 6.39 -16.13
CA TRP A 263 -12.95 5.13 -15.42
C TRP A 263 -11.47 4.77 -15.40
N ILE A 264 -10.82 4.92 -16.57
CA ILE A 264 -9.37 4.86 -16.76
C ILE A 264 -8.93 6.15 -17.44
N SER A 265 -7.80 6.69 -16.98
CA SER A 265 -7.11 7.83 -17.56
C SER A 265 -5.63 7.51 -17.72
N THR A 266 -5.05 7.87 -18.86
CA THR A 266 -3.61 7.77 -19.15
C THR A 266 -3.14 8.92 -20.04
N PHE A 267 -1.83 9.17 -20.02
CA PHE A 267 -1.16 10.07 -20.97
C PHE A 267 -0.64 9.30 -22.19
N MET A 268 -0.62 9.97 -23.35
CA MET A 268 0.06 9.56 -24.58
C MET A 268 0.03 10.70 -25.60
N ASP A 269 1.06 10.87 -26.43
CA ASP A 269 1.04 11.79 -27.57
C ASP A 269 0.19 11.21 -28.73
N MET A 270 -1.13 11.41 -28.70
CA MET A 270 -2.06 10.78 -29.66
C MET A 270 -1.89 11.28 -31.09
N ASN A 271 -1.38 12.51 -31.26
CA ASN A 271 -1.33 13.22 -32.52
C ASN A 271 0.10 13.37 -33.09
N ASN A 272 1.10 12.99 -32.31
CA ASN A 272 2.53 13.05 -32.62
C ASN A 272 3.05 14.49 -32.81
N ASP A 273 2.64 15.41 -31.92
CA ASP A 273 3.14 16.80 -31.88
C ASP A 273 4.15 17.10 -30.76
N GLY A 274 4.57 16.07 -30.03
CA GLY A 274 5.56 16.14 -28.96
C GLY A 274 4.98 16.57 -27.61
N LYS A 275 3.66 16.45 -27.42
CA LYS A 275 2.97 16.78 -26.16
C LYS A 275 2.08 15.63 -25.73
N ASP A 276 2.15 15.27 -24.45
CA ASP A 276 1.28 14.24 -23.89
C ASP A 276 -0.18 14.73 -23.84
N ASP A 277 -1.04 14.07 -24.64
CA ASP A 277 -2.50 14.17 -24.59
C ASP A 277 -3.06 13.24 -23.51
N ILE A 278 -4.33 13.40 -23.13
CA ILE A 278 -4.99 12.60 -22.08
C ILE A 278 -6.12 11.73 -22.66
N LEU A 279 -5.94 10.41 -22.64
CA LEU A 279 -6.94 9.41 -23.02
C LEU A 279 -7.85 9.07 -21.83
N PHE A 280 -9.17 9.23 -22.00
CA PHE A 280 -10.19 8.82 -21.04
C PHE A 280 -11.06 7.67 -21.60
N LEU A 281 -10.97 6.50 -20.95
CA LEU A 281 -11.83 5.33 -21.23
C LEU A 281 -12.90 5.19 -20.13
N ASN A 282 -14.10 4.73 -20.53
CA ASN A 282 -15.29 4.68 -19.67
C ASN A 282 -16.11 3.42 -19.92
N GLY A 283 -16.44 2.66 -18.87
CA GLY A 283 -17.36 1.51 -18.99
C GLY A 283 -18.78 1.97 -19.38
N GLY A 284 -19.33 1.39 -20.46
CA GLY A 284 -20.67 1.68 -20.97
C GLY A 284 -20.90 3.09 -21.52
N GLY A 285 -19.84 3.92 -21.64
CA GLY A 285 -19.93 5.34 -21.96
C GLY A 285 -19.03 5.79 -23.11
N VAL A 286 -19.12 7.07 -23.46
CA VAL A 286 -18.28 7.68 -24.49
C VAL A 286 -16.83 7.81 -24.00
N HIS A 287 -15.88 7.52 -24.88
CA HIS A 287 -14.45 7.72 -24.65
C HIS A 287 -14.02 9.08 -25.21
N PHE A 288 -13.06 9.72 -24.55
CA PHE A 288 -12.60 11.06 -24.91
C PHE A 288 -11.08 11.08 -25.04
N ILE A 289 -10.61 11.92 -25.94
CA ILE A 289 -9.20 12.33 -26.00
C ILE A 289 -9.14 13.84 -25.76
N TYR A 290 -8.32 14.24 -24.81
CA TYR A 290 -8.09 15.62 -24.44
C TYR A 290 -6.72 16.02 -25.02
N ILE A 291 -6.74 16.83 -26.09
CA ILE A 291 -5.54 17.23 -26.84
C ILE A 291 -4.83 18.38 -26.12
N ASN A 292 -3.54 18.24 -25.84
CA ASN A 292 -2.73 19.21 -25.12
C ASN A 292 -2.42 20.44 -25.99
N ASN A 293 -2.94 21.60 -25.59
CA ASN A 293 -2.76 22.85 -26.33
C ASN A 293 -1.35 23.46 -26.13
N GLY A 294 -0.47 22.86 -25.32
CA GLY A 294 0.88 23.34 -25.03
C GLY A 294 0.94 24.52 -24.06
N ASN A 295 -0.13 24.72 -23.28
CA ASN A 295 -0.28 25.85 -22.34
C ASN A 295 -1.07 25.45 -21.07
N GLU A 296 -0.92 24.20 -20.62
CA GLU A 296 -1.62 23.61 -19.47
C GLU A 296 -3.16 23.52 -19.64
N THR A 297 -3.67 23.70 -20.86
CA THR A 297 -5.09 23.49 -21.21
C THR A 297 -5.25 22.41 -22.27
N PHE A 298 -6.40 21.74 -22.26
CA PHE A 298 -6.71 20.63 -23.15
C PHE A 298 -8.00 20.82 -23.93
N THR A 299 -7.98 20.45 -25.21
CA THR A 299 -9.14 20.46 -26.11
C THR A 299 -9.79 19.09 -26.16
N LYS A 300 -10.98 18.97 -25.59
CA LYS A 300 -11.76 17.73 -25.54
C LYS A 300 -12.34 17.35 -26.90
N ASN A 301 -12.01 16.14 -27.35
CA ASN A 301 -12.56 15.50 -28.53
C ASN A 301 -13.18 14.14 -28.15
N ALA A 302 -14.12 13.64 -28.97
CA ALA A 302 -14.57 12.25 -28.87
C ALA A 302 -13.50 11.34 -29.49
N LEU A 303 -13.19 10.22 -28.83
CA LEU A 303 -12.28 9.22 -29.38
C LEU A 303 -13.00 8.40 -30.46
N ASN A 304 -12.40 8.27 -31.65
CA ASN A 304 -12.94 7.44 -32.71
C ASN A 304 -12.61 5.95 -32.47
N LEU A 305 -13.43 5.26 -31.66
CA LEU A 305 -13.24 3.85 -31.32
C LEU A 305 -14.36 2.97 -31.86
N THR A 306 -14.05 2.10 -32.82
CA THR A 306 -15.03 1.18 -33.44
C THR A 306 -15.04 -0.20 -32.77
N THR A 307 -15.43 -0.28 -31.49
CA THR A 307 -15.56 -1.57 -30.77
C THR A 307 -16.85 -1.65 -29.94
N PRO A 308 -17.25 -2.88 -29.50
CA PRO A 308 -18.23 -3.02 -28.44
C PRO A 308 -17.84 -2.18 -27.22
N ALA A 309 -18.85 -1.65 -26.51
CA ALA A 309 -18.60 -0.85 -25.32
C ALA A 309 -17.86 -1.68 -24.25
N PHE A 310 -16.79 -1.13 -23.67
CA PHE A 310 -16.16 -1.72 -22.50
C PHE A 310 -17.15 -1.80 -21.34
N VAL A 311 -17.03 -2.81 -20.47
CA VAL A 311 -17.97 -3.05 -19.37
C VAL A 311 -17.28 -3.07 -18.01
N SER A 312 -16.06 -3.62 -17.93
CA SER A 312 -15.34 -3.83 -16.67
C SER A 312 -13.86 -3.47 -16.84
N LEU A 313 -13.59 -2.21 -17.18
CA LEU A 313 -12.24 -1.69 -17.42
C LEU A 313 -11.35 -1.82 -16.18
N SER A 314 -10.12 -2.31 -16.37
CA SER A 314 -9.16 -2.53 -15.28
C SER A 314 -7.75 -1.98 -15.52
N THR A 315 -7.26 -2.04 -16.76
CA THR A 315 -5.91 -1.57 -17.10
C THR A 315 -5.87 -1.05 -18.53
N VAL A 316 -4.95 -0.11 -18.77
CA VAL A 316 -4.50 0.29 -20.10
C VAL A 316 -2.98 0.24 -20.11
N SER A 317 -2.40 -0.16 -21.24
CA SER A 317 -0.96 -0.01 -21.50
C SER A 317 -0.77 0.72 -22.82
N VAL A 318 0.17 1.66 -22.85
CA VAL A 318 0.52 2.49 -24.00
C VAL A 318 1.90 2.08 -24.50
N GLY A 319 2.07 1.98 -25.82
CA GLY A 319 3.36 1.76 -26.45
C GLY A 319 3.22 1.70 -27.97
N ASP A 320 4.25 2.04 -28.73
CA ASP A 320 4.29 1.81 -30.17
C ASP A 320 4.71 0.34 -30.40
N PHE A 321 3.76 -0.55 -30.64
CA PHE A 321 4.07 -1.98 -30.83
C PHE A 321 4.25 -2.36 -32.30
N ASN A 322 3.78 -1.52 -33.22
CA ASN A 322 3.88 -1.76 -34.65
C ASN A 322 5.08 -1.01 -35.30
N ASN A 323 5.78 -0.17 -34.53
CA ASN A 323 6.93 0.66 -34.91
C ASN A 323 6.60 1.70 -36.00
N ASP A 324 5.40 2.30 -35.97
CA ASP A 324 4.98 3.36 -36.91
C ASP A 324 5.03 4.79 -36.35
N SER A 325 5.59 4.94 -35.15
CA SER A 325 5.77 6.20 -34.40
C SER A 325 4.47 6.83 -33.89
N TYR A 326 3.37 6.07 -33.80
CA TYR A 326 2.18 6.48 -33.06
C TYR A 326 1.95 5.54 -31.87
N PRO A 327 1.45 6.04 -30.73
CA PRO A 327 1.22 5.21 -29.57
C PRO A 327 -0.04 4.35 -29.75
N ASP A 328 0.14 3.04 -29.66
CA ASP A 328 -0.91 2.02 -29.65
C ASP A 328 -1.36 1.70 -28.21
N LEU A 329 -2.43 0.92 -28.07
CA LEU A 329 -2.99 0.53 -26.77
C LEU A 329 -3.22 -0.98 -26.62
N PHE A 330 -2.98 -1.48 -25.42
CA PHE A 330 -3.64 -2.66 -24.89
C PHE A 330 -4.66 -2.24 -23.82
N VAL A 331 -5.90 -2.74 -23.91
CA VAL A 331 -6.96 -2.46 -22.93
C VAL A 331 -7.43 -3.76 -22.29
N GLY A 332 -7.24 -3.87 -20.98
CA GLY A 332 -7.66 -5.02 -20.19
C GLY A 332 -9.03 -4.80 -19.51
N GLN A 333 -9.78 -5.89 -19.38
CA GLN A 333 -11.05 -5.93 -18.67
C GLN A 333 -11.06 -7.09 -17.65
N LEU A 334 -11.84 -6.93 -16.57
CA LEU A 334 -12.10 -7.96 -15.58
C LEU A 334 -13.34 -8.78 -15.98
N TRP A 335 -14.12 -9.22 -15.00
CA TRP A 335 -15.39 -9.89 -15.16
C TRP A 335 -16.53 -9.05 -14.56
N THR A 336 -17.78 -9.44 -14.82
CA THR A 336 -18.98 -9.05 -14.06
C THR A 336 -19.77 -10.30 -13.70
N ASN A 337 -20.93 -10.16 -13.06
CA ASN A 337 -21.85 -11.26 -12.81
C ASN A 337 -23.16 -11.05 -13.58
N ASP A 338 -23.71 -12.13 -14.12
CA ASP A 338 -25.08 -12.15 -14.67
C ASP A 338 -26.13 -12.09 -13.56
N ALA A 339 -27.40 -12.00 -13.93
CA ALA A 339 -28.52 -11.94 -12.98
C ALA A 339 -28.75 -13.24 -12.18
N GLN A 340 -27.99 -14.31 -12.46
CA GLN A 340 -27.98 -15.58 -11.72
C GLN A 340 -26.69 -15.72 -10.87
N GLY A 341 -25.77 -14.76 -10.94
CA GLY A 341 -24.49 -14.78 -10.23
C GLY A 341 -23.35 -15.44 -11.00
N ASN A 342 -23.55 -15.96 -12.22
CA ASN A 342 -22.47 -16.54 -13.02
C ASN A 342 -21.54 -15.46 -13.55
N GLU A 343 -20.26 -15.77 -13.70
CA GLU A 343 -19.25 -14.79 -14.10
C GLU A 343 -19.20 -14.61 -15.63
N ILE A 344 -19.27 -13.36 -16.08
CA ILE A 344 -19.10 -12.95 -17.48
C ILE A 344 -17.71 -12.34 -17.62
N TYR A 345 -16.85 -12.97 -18.40
CA TYR A 345 -15.52 -12.47 -18.74
C TYR A 345 -15.58 -11.69 -20.06
N TYR A 346 -14.84 -10.59 -20.15
CA TYR A 346 -14.80 -9.73 -21.33
C TYR A 346 -13.53 -9.94 -22.14
N LEU A 347 -13.56 -9.51 -23.41
CA LEU A 347 -12.37 -9.48 -24.25
C LEU A 347 -11.43 -8.37 -23.74
N HIS A 348 -10.14 -8.67 -23.65
CA HIS A 348 -9.11 -7.63 -23.77
C HIS A 348 -8.85 -7.33 -25.24
N ASN A 349 -8.45 -6.09 -25.53
CA ASN A 349 -8.32 -5.56 -26.89
C ASN A 349 -6.92 -4.97 -27.11
N LEU A 350 -6.45 -5.03 -28.35
CA LEU A 350 -5.17 -4.53 -28.82
C LEU A 350 -5.46 -3.61 -30.00
N TYR A 351 -5.06 -2.36 -29.88
CA TYR A 351 -5.56 -1.25 -30.68
C TYR A 351 -4.41 -0.53 -31.37
N VAL A 352 -4.44 -0.49 -32.70
CA VAL A 352 -3.51 0.31 -33.49
C VAL A 352 -4.08 1.71 -33.69
N ASN A 353 -3.26 2.74 -33.51
CA ASN A 353 -3.65 4.14 -33.70
C ASN A 353 -4.05 4.40 -35.17
N ASP A 354 -5.22 5.01 -35.41
CA ASP A 354 -5.71 5.29 -36.76
C ASP A 354 -5.11 6.57 -37.40
N LYS A 355 -4.27 7.28 -36.65
CA LYS A 355 -3.61 8.56 -36.99
C LYS A 355 -4.58 9.71 -37.23
N ASN A 356 -5.81 9.56 -36.75
CA ASN A 356 -6.94 10.47 -36.90
C ASN A 356 -7.78 10.53 -35.60
N LEU A 357 -7.09 10.48 -34.45
CA LEU A 357 -7.67 10.51 -33.10
C LEU A 357 -8.62 9.35 -32.77
N GLY A 358 -8.31 8.17 -33.32
CA GLY A 358 -9.01 6.92 -33.08
C GLY A 358 -8.10 5.70 -33.07
N PHE A 359 -8.73 4.53 -33.01
CA PHE A 359 -8.03 3.25 -32.98
C PHE A 359 -8.79 2.15 -33.74
N ILE A 360 -8.03 1.24 -34.33
CA ILE A 360 -8.49 0.02 -34.99
C ILE A 360 -8.21 -1.17 -34.07
N ASP A 361 -9.23 -1.97 -33.76
CA ASP A 361 -9.05 -3.22 -32.99
C ASP A 361 -8.38 -4.29 -33.86
N THR A 362 -7.13 -4.59 -33.52
CA THR A 362 -6.28 -5.59 -34.18
C THR A 362 -6.17 -6.89 -33.38
N ALA A 363 -6.80 -6.97 -32.20
CA ALA A 363 -6.71 -8.17 -31.36
C ALA A 363 -7.18 -9.42 -32.11
N SER A 364 -8.20 -9.25 -32.96
CA SER A 364 -8.75 -10.25 -33.90
C SER A 364 -7.71 -10.93 -34.80
N LEU A 365 -6.61 -10.24 -35.11
CA LEU A 365 -5.56 -10.69 -36.02
C LEU A 365 -4.42 -11.41 -35.29
N ILE A 366 -4.12 -11.02 -34.05
CA ILE A 366 -2.86 -11.35 -33.35
C ILE A 366 -3.08 -12.34 -32.18
N MET A 367 -4.18 -12.18 -31.43
CA MET A 367 -4.51 -13.02 -30.27
C MET A 367 -5.73 -13.88 -30.61
N PRO A 368 -5.63 -14.97 -31.41
CA PRO A 368 -6.81 -15.68 -31.93
C PRO A 368 -7.79 -16.05 -30.81
N ASP A 369 -9.09 -15.86 -31.07
CA ASP A 369 -10.15 -16.13 -30.08
C ASP A 369 -9.96 -17.54 -29.50
N SER A 370 -9.62 -17.64 -28.21
CA SER A 370 -9.76 -18.88 -27.45
C SER A 370 -11.17 -19.40 -27.71
N LEU A 371 -11.27 -20.63 -28.21
CA LEU A 371 -12.44 -21.18 -28.92
C LEU A 371 -13.67 -21.33 -28.01
N TYR A 372 -14.27 -20.19 -27.61
CA TYR A 372 -15.25 -20.10 -26.52
C TYR A 372 -16.26 -18.93 -26.65
N TRP A 373 -16.70 -18.60 -27.87
CA TRP A 373 -17.98 -17.87 -28.08
C TRP A 373 -19.22 -18.79 -27.95
N LYS A 374 -19.15 -19.79 -27.08
CA LYS A 374 -20.25 -20.64 -26.59
C LYS A 374 -19.86 -21.03 -25.15
N THR A 375 -20.57 -20.59 -24.11
CA THR A 375 -22.04 -20.62 -24.02
C THR A 375 -22.65 -19.37 -23.40
N LEU A 376 -23.40 -18.61 -24.20
CA LEU A 376 -24.72 -18.19 -23.74
C LEU A 376 -25.54 -19.47 -23.49
N SER A 377 -26.07 -19.63 -22.27
CA SER A 377 -26.72 -20.82 -21.71
C SER A 377 -25.82 -22.05 -21.45
N GLY A 378 -25.51 -22.29 -20.17
CA GLY A 378 -25.07 -23.61 -19.67
C GLY A 378 -23.66 -23.65 -19.06
N THR A 379 -23.57 -23.38 -17.76
CA THR A 379 -22.69 -24.02 -16.75
C THR A 379 -21.38 -24.68 -17.22
N ALA A 380 -20.52 -23.95 -17.92
CA ALA A 380 -19.14 -24.34 -18.16
C ALA A 380 -18.22 -23.29 -17.52
N SER A 381 -17.62 -23.66 -16.38
CA SER A 381 -16.48 -22.89 -15.85
C SER A 381 -15.36 -22.95 -16.88
N PRO A 382 -14.69 -21.82 -17.23
CA PRO A 382 -13.64 -21.82 -18.24
C PRO A 382 -12.52 -22.79 -17.84
N SER A 383 -12.07 -23.60 -18.80
CA SER A 383 -10.86 -24.41 -18.61
C SER A 383 -9.67 -23.48 -18.35
N PRO A 384 -8.99 -23.58 -17.20
CA PRO A 384 -7.94 -22.62 -16.80
C PRO A 384 -6.66 -22.71 -17.66
N TYR A 385 -6.66 -23.53 -18.70
CA TYR A 385 -5.51 -23.83 -19.56
C TYR A 385 -5.70 -23.37 -21.03
N THR A 386 -6.73 -22.59 -21.34
CA THR A 386 -6.97 -22.09 -22.71
C THR A 386 -6.36 -20.69 -22.87
N VAL A 387 -5.47 -20.51 -23.84
CA VAL A 387 -4.87 -19.21 -24.20
C VAL A 387 -5.83 -18.45 -25.12
N GLY A 388 -6.11 -17.18 -24.80
CA GLY A 388 -6.92 -16.27 -25.62
C GLY A 388 -7.70 -15.21 -24.83
N ARG A 389 -8.46 -14.38 -25.56
CA ARG A 389 -8.82 -13.01 -25.11
C ARG A 389 -9.79 -12.85 -23.93
N THR A 390 -10.48 -13.91 -23.50
CA THR A 390 -11.48 -13.81 -22.42
C THR A 390 -10.87 -14.10 -21.05
N ARG A 391 -9.92 -13.26 -20.61
CA ARG A 391 -9.28 -13.34 -19.29
C ARG A 391 -9.57 -12.09 -18.46
N ALA A 392 -9.67 -12.27 -17.15
CA ALA A 392 -9.86 -11.19 -16.20
C ALA A 392 -8.53 -10.51 -15.90
N VAL A 393 -8.14 -9.59 -16.77
CA VAL A 393 -6.88 -8.86 -16.70
C VAL A 393 -6.87 -7.91 -15.50
N ARG A 394 -5.79 -7.93 -14.71
CA ARG A 394 -5.57 -7.02 -13.57
C ARG A 394 -4.65 -5.86 -13.89
N GLY A 395 -3.61 -6.12 -14.66
CA GLY A 395 -2.59 -5.15 -15.05
C GLY A 395 -1.82 -5.66 -16.26
N ALA A 396 -1.41 -4.77 -17.15
CA ALA A 396 -0.67 -5.10 -18.35
C ALA A 396 0.38 -4.02 -18.64
N GLN A 397 1.50 -4.41 -19.24
CA GLN A 397 2.58 -3.50 -19.57
C GLN A 397 3.28 -3.90 -20.88
N PHE A 398 3.37 -2.97 -21.82
CA PHE A 398 4.30 -3.03 -22.94
C PHE A 398 5.74 -2.80 -22.47
N VAL A 399 6.66 -3.65 -22.94
CA VAL A 399 8.09 -3.55 -22.68
C VAL A 399 8.85 -4.36 -23.73
N ASP A 400 9.95 -3.83 -24.26
CA ASP A 400 10.96 -4.65 -24.95
C ASP A 400 11.77 -5.42 -23.89
N TYR A 401 11.34 -6.63 -23.53
CA TYR A 401 12.02 -7.42 -22.48
C TYR A 401 13.29 -8.11 -23.01
N ASN A 402 13.41 -8.22 -24.33
CA ASN A 402 14.40 -9.07 -24.99
C ASN A 402 15.49 -8.26 -25.73
N ASN A 403 15.29 -6.94 -25.85
CA ASN A 403 16.13 -5.95 -26.53
C ASN A 403 16.25 -6.21 -28.05
N ASP A 404 15.16 -6.61 -28.71
CA ASP A 404 15.07 -6.71 -30.19
C ASP A 404 14.46 -5.48 -30.87
N GLY A 405 14.03 -4.47 -30.11
CA GLY A 405 13.44 -3.22 -30.60
C GLY A 405 11.94 -3.32 -30.90
N GLN A 406 11.27 -4.40 -30.49
CA GLN A 406 9.82 -4.53 -30.54
C GLN A 406 9.23 -4.45 -29.12
N GLN A 407 8.08 -3.79 -28.96
CA GLN A 407 7.34 -3.87 -27.70
C GLN A 407 6.67 -5.24 -27.57
N ASP A 408 7.09 -6.02 -26.59
CA ASP A 408 6.39 -7.21 -26.10
C ASP A 408 5.36 -6.79 -25.04
N LEU A 409 4.48 -7.69 -24.61
CA LEU A 409 3.41 -7.40 -23.65
C LEU A 409 3.34 -8.45 -22.53
N TYR A 410 3.47 -8.02 -21.27
CA TYR A 410 3.14 -8.86 -20.12
C TYR A 410 1.73 -8.54 -19.60
N VAL A 411 0.94 -9.57 -19.31
CA VAL A 411 -0.45 -9.48 -18.83
C VAL A 411 -0.62 -10.30 -17.56
N SER A 412 -1.01 -9.65 -16.47
CA SER A 412 -1.38 -10.29 -15.20
C SER A 412 -2.88 -10.57 -15.12
N ASN A 413 -3.26 -11.77 -14.68
CA ASN A 413 -4.65 -12.23 -14.70
C ASN A 413 -5.16 -12.62 -13.29
N TYR A 414 -6.48 -12.63 -13.12
CA TYR A 414 -7.12 -12.91 -11.83
C TYR A 414 -7.65 -14.35 -11.71
N ARG A 415 -7.94 -14.80 -10.48
CA ARG A 415 -8.65 -16.08 -10.18
C ARG A 415 -8.02 -17.34 -10.79
N ASN A 416 -6.72 -17.54 -10.55
CA ASN A 416 -5.96 -18.71 -11.01
C ASN A 416 -5.91 -18.87 -12.54
N GLN A 417 -6.29 -17.85 -13.31
CA GLN A 417 -5.94 -17.76 -14.72
C GLN A 417 -4.44 -17.47 -14.81
N PRO A 418 -3.67 -18.13 -15.70
CA PRO A 418 -2.24 -17.88 -15.80
C PRO A 418 -1.97 -16.47 -16.31
N ASP A 419 -0.87 -15.88 -15.84
CA ASP A 419 -0.29 -14.70 -16.47
C ASP A 419 0.26 -15.06 -17.86
N GLU A 420 0.43 -14.06 -18.72
CA GLU A 420 0.87 -14.25 -20.10
C GLU A 420 2.00 -13.27 -20.45
N LEU A 421 3.05 -13.79 -21.08
CA LEU A 421 4.05 -12.99 -21.80
C LEU A 421 3.83 -13.21 -23.30
N TRP A 422 3.43 -12.17 -24.01
CA TRP A 422 3.21 -12.15 -25.44
C TRP A 422 4.44 -11.55 -26.11
N LYS A 423 5.15 -12.35 -26.92
CA LYS A 423 6.29 -11.87 -27.72
C LYS A 423 5.78 -11.27 -29.03
N ASN A 424 6.24 -10.08 -29.36
CA ASN A 424 6.04 -9.45 -30.66
C ASN A 424 7.15 -9.91 -31.62
N ASN A 425 6.79 -10.40 -32.81
CA ASN A 425 7.75 -10.84 -33.83
C ASN A 425 7.99 -9.79 -34.92
N GLY A 426 7.51 -8.55 -34.74
CA GLY A 426 7.74 -7.42 -35.65
C GLY A 426 7.01 -7.50 -36.99
N ASN A 427 6.04 -8.40 -37.10
CA ASN A 427 5.30 -8.73 -38.31
C ASN A 427 3.79 -8.86 -38.08
N GLY A 428 3.29 -8.44 -36.90
CA GLY A 428 1.90 -8.62 -36.47
C GLY A 428 1.55 -10.03 -35.97
N THR A 429 2.54 -10.80 -35.48
CA THR A 429 2.34 -12.12 -34.82
C THR A 429 3.23 -12.26 -33.59
#